data_AF-A0A2D7GB11-F1
#
_entry.id   AF-A0A2D7GB11-F1
#
_cell.length_a   1.000
_cell.length_b   1.000
_cell.length_c   1.000
_cell.angle_alpha   90.00
_cell.angle_beta   90.00
_cell.angle_gamma   90.00
#
_symmetry.space_group_name_H-M   'P 1'
#
loop_
_entity.id
_entity.type
_entity.pdbx_description
1 polymer ?
#
loop_
_entity_poly.entity_id
_entity_poly.type
_entity_poly.pdbx_seq_one_letter_code
_entity_poly.pdbx_strand_id
1 'polypeptide(L)' 'MKTGDLVKVDGYLYPRLKGKIGMLVEKAPLRFNVQWIVSIAGRPHPFYIGEEDMEVISESR' A
#
# COMPACT_ATOMS: atom_id res chain seq x y z
N MET A 1 -6.56 6.56 4.48
CA MET A 1 -5.26 5.88 4.67
C MET A 1 -4.25 6.80 5.36
N LYS A 2 -3.51 6.30 6.35
CA LYS A 2 -2.38 6.96 7.02
C LYS A 2 -1.19 6.01 7.19
N THR A 3 0.01 6.56 7.40
CA THR A 3 1.21 5.77 7.72
C THR A 3 0.95 4.87 8.93
N GLY A 4 1.29 3.59 8.81
CA GLY A 4 1.05 2.55 9.79
C GLY A 4 -0.17 1.67 9.51
N ASP A 5 -1.11 2.11 8.67
CA ASP A 5 -2.28 1.28 8.33
C ASP A 5 -1.84 0.02 7.58
N LEU A 6 -2.53 -1.09 7.87
CA LEU A 6 -2.36 -2.33 7.13
C LEU A 6 -3.32 -2.36 5.94
N VAL A 7 -2.76 -2.69 4.79
CA VAL A 7 -3.47 -2.72 3.52
C VAL A 7 -3.28 -4.04 2.80
N LYS A 8 -4.27 -4.39 1.98
CA LYS A 8 -4.17 -5.46 1.00
C LYS A 8 -4.15 -4.84 -0.39
N VAL A 9 -3.16 -5.21 -1.19
CA VAL A 9 -3.03 -4.73 -2.57
C VAL A 9 -3.90 -5.58 -3.51
N ASP A 10 -4.49 -4.97 -4.54
CA ASP A 10 -5.22 -5.69 -5.57
C ASP A 10 -4.32 -6.74 -6.25
N GLY A 11 -4.69 -8.01 -6.08
CA GLY A 11 -3.97 -9.14 -6.64
C GLY A 11 -4.15 -9.34 -8.14
N TYR A 12 -5.11 -8.64 -8.78
CA TYR A 12 -5.25 -8.64 -10.24
C TYR A 12 -4.19 -7.75 -10.90
N LEU A 13 -4.03 -6.52 -10.40
CA LEU A 13 -3.02 -5.56 -10.87
C LEU A 13 -1.61 -5.91 -10.37
N TYR A 14 -1.51 -6.50 -9.17
CA TYR A 14 -0.24 -6.92 -8.57
C TYR A 14 -0.24 -8.42 -8.22
N PRO A 15 -0.19 -9.33 -9.23
CA PRO A 15 -0.25 -10.77 -8.98
C PRO A 15 0.83 -11.30 -8.02
N ARG A 16 2.01 -10.68 -8.01
CA ARG A 16 3.13 -11.05 -7.11
C ARG A 16 2.89 -10.69 -5.64
N LEU A 17 1.91 -9.82 -5.40
CA LEU A 17 1.49 -9.36 -4.07
C LEU A 17 0.16 -9.96 -3.64
N LYS A 18 -0.48 -10.80 -4.48
CA LYS A 18 -1.76 -11.44 -4.18
C LYS A 18 -1.71 -12.19 -2.85
N GLY A 19 -2.62 -11.82 -1.94
CA GLY A 19 -2.75 -12.41 -0.62
C GLY A 19 -1.73 -11.91 0.42
N LYS A 20 -0.81 -11.00 0.04
CA LYS A 20 0.10 -10.38 0.99
C LYS A 20 -0.55 -9.17 1.65
N ILE A 21 -0.17 -8.95 2.91
CA ILE A 21 -0.53 -7.75 3.67
C ILE A 21 0.68 -6.83 3.66
N GLY A 22 0.42 -5.56 3.39
CA GLY A 22 1.40 -4.48 3.45
C GLY A 22 1.07 -3.49 4.56
N MET A 23 2.06 -2.70 4.96
CA MET A 23 1.90 -1.57 5.88
C MET A 23 2.27 -0.30 5.14
N LEU A 24 1.44 0.74 5.24
CA LEU A 24 1.74 2.04 4.65
C LEU A 24 2.92 2.70 5.38
N VAL A 25 3.97 3.06 4.65
CA VAL A 25 5.18 3.67 5.23
C VAL A 25 5.23 5.16 4.93
N GLU A 26 5.06 5.53 3.66
CA GLU A 26 5.25 6.89 3.19
C GLU A 26 4.20 7.26 2.15
N LYS A 27 3.66 8.46 2.27
CA LYS A 27 2.68 9.02 1.34
C LYS A 27 3.41 9.93 0.34
N ALA A 28 3.31 9.62 -0.94
CA ALA A 28 3.75 10.49 -2.02
C ALA A 28 2.54 11.17 -2.67
N PRO A 29 2.32 12.47 -2.43
CA PRO A 29 1.30 13.22 -3.15
C PRO A 29 1.77 13.48 -4.59
N LEU A 30 1.08 12.92 -5.58
CA LEU A 30 1.20 13.35 -6.98
C LEU A 30 0.11 14.37 -7.30
N ARG A 31 0.29 15.14 -8.38
CA ARG A 31 -0.60 16.25 -8.76
C ARG A 31 -2.09 15.90 -8.83
N PHE A 32 -2.42 14.64 -9.14
CA PHE A 32 -3.80 14.19 -9.33
C PHE A 32 -4.15 12.91 -8.55
N ASN A 33 -3.17 12.14 -8.08
CA ASN A 33 -3.38 10.87 -7.37
C ASN A 33 -2.51 10.81 -6.12
N VAL A 34 -2.96 10.04 -5.13
CA VAL A 34 -2.19 9.72 -3.94
C VAL A 34 -1.56 8.35 -4.13
N GLN A 35 -0.25 8.25 -3.92
CA GLN A 35 0.44 6.96 -3.93
C GLN A 35 1.19 6.73 -2.62
N TRP A 36 1.51 5.47 -2.36
CA TRP A 36 2.11 5.02 -1.11
C TRP A 36 3.29 4.09 -1.34
N ILE A 37 4.35 4.27 -0.55
CA ILE A 37 5.32 3.18 -0.29
C ILE A 37 4.69 2.23 0.72
N VAL A 38 4.62 0.96 0.34
CA VAL A 38 4.06 -0.11 1.16
C VAL A 38 5.18 -1.05 1.59
N SER A 39 5.32 -1.31 2.90
CA SER A 39 6.20 -2.34 3.41
C SER A 39 5.51 -3.70 3.36
N ILE A 40 6.07 -4.66 2.65
CA ILE A 40 5.52 -6.01 2.51
C ILE A 40 6.54 -6.99 3.09
N ALA A 41 6.12 -7.81 4.05
CA ALA A 41 7.00 -8.73 4.79
C ALA A 41 8.24 -8.03 5.39
N GLY A 42 8.05 -6.82 5.92
CA GLY A 42 9.11 -6.03 6.57
C GLY A 42 10.08 -5.32 5.61
N ARG A 43 9.81 -5.32 4.29
CA ARG A 43 10.62 -4.63 3.29
C ARG A 43 9.79 -3.60 2.53
N PRO A 44 10.26 -2.34 2.40
CA PRO A 44 9.62 -1.37 1.50
C PRO A 44 9.53 -1.92 0.07
N HIS A 45 8.35 -1.84 -0.52
CA HIS A 45 8.16 -2.13 -1.94
C HIS A 45 8.90 -1.06 -2.76
N PRO A 46 9.67 -1.44 -3.79
CA PRO A 46 10.48 -0.49 -4.56
C PRO A 46 9.67 0.52 -5.37
N PHE A 47 8.37 0.31 -5.52
CA PHE A 47 7.48 1.18 -6.29
C PHE A 47 6.35 1.71 -5.41
N TYR A 48 5.86 2.89 -5.77
CA TYR A 48 4.65 3.44 -5.20
C TYR A 48 3.42 2.70 -5.72
N ILE A 49 2.43 2.49 -4.87
CA ILE A 49 1.14 1.86 -5.21
C ILE A 49 0.04 2.90 -5.01
N GLY A 50 -0.91 2.99 -5.95
CA GLY A 50 -2.04 3.91 -5.86
C GLY A 50 -2.97 3.55 -4.70
N GLU A 51 -3.55 4.55 -4.04
CA GLU A 51 -4.57 4.35 -3.00
C GLU A 51 -5.79 3.58 -3.55
N GLU A 52 -6.11 3.77 -4.82
CA GLU A 52 -7.15 3.06 -5.57
C GLU A 52 -6.90 1.56 -5.76
N ASP A 53 -5.64 1.12 -5.71
CA ASP A 53 -5.22 -0.28 -5.91
C ASP A 53 -5.10 -1.04 -4.58
N MET A 54 -5.59 -0.47 -3.48
CA MET A 54 -5.40 -0.99 -2.13
C MET A 54 -6.69 -0.90 -1.30
N GLU A 55 -6.82 -1.82 -0.36
CA GLU A 55 -7.90 -1.85 0.62
C GLU A 55 -7.32 -1.80 2.04
N VAL A 56 -7.79 -0.88 2.88
CA VAL A 56 -7.42 -0.85 4.31
C VAL A 56 -8.10 -1.99 5.02
N ILE A 57 -7.30 -2.83 5.69
CA ILE A 57 -7.80 -3.96 6.46
C ILE A 57 -7.62 -3.78 7.97
N SER A 58 -6.74 -2.86 8.39
CA SER A 58 -6.59 -2.46 9.80
C SER A 58 -6.01 -1.06 9.87
N GLU A 59 -6.66 -0.18 10.63
CA GLU A 59 -6.19 1.17 10.87
C GLU A 59 -5.19 1.17 12.03
N SER A 60 -4.09 1.89 11.84
CA SER A 60 -3.18 2.22 12.91
C SER A 60 -3.83 3.21 13.88
N ARG A 61 -3.47 3.16 15.16
CA ARG A 61 -3.95 4.13 16.15
C ARG A 61 -3.23 5.46 16.00
#